data_AF-A0A368DK61-F1
#
_entry.id   AF-A0A368DK61-F1
#
_cell.length_a   1.000
_cell.length_b   1.000
_cell.length_c   1.000
_cell.angle_alpha   90.00
_cell.angle_beta   90.00
_cell.angle_gamma   90.00
#
_symmetry.space_group_name_H-M   'P 1'
#
loop_
_entity.id
_entity.type
_entity.pdbx_description
1 polymer ?
#
loop_
_entity_poly.entity_id
_entity_poly.type
_entity_poly.pdbx_seq_one_letter_code
_entity_poly.pdbx_strand_id
1 'polypeptide(L)'
;MKQIILLLIFLILAGCAQDRIAKPNNLMTLDQMVKFHLDLALINASSSGAKDHYVPMDTLYMFHKIDSSTFAQSNVYYASKPKLYIKIFESVKTKLKHIEQQDTLQQVEIPTLRE
;
A
#
# COMPACT_ATOMS: atom_id res chain seq x y z
N MET A 1 14.44 -33.07 -35.61
CA MET A 1 15.30 -31.89 -35.29
C MET A 1 14.58 -30.58 -35.63
N LYS A 2 14.36 -30.24 -36.91
CA LYS A 2 13.72 -28.97 -37.34
C LYS A 2 12.31 -28.72 -36.76
N GLN A 3 11.48 -29.76 -36.67
CA GLN A 3 10.11 -29.68 -36.13
C GLN A 3 10.08 -29.37 -34.62
N ILE A 4 11.03 -29.92 -33.86
CA ILE A 4 11.16 -29.69 -32.41
C ILE A 4 11.64 -28.27 -32.15
N ILE A 5 12.57 -27.76 -32.97
CA ILE A 5 13.06 -26.38 -32.90
C ILE A 5 11.92 -25.39 -33.20
N LEU A 6 11.10 -25.66 -34.21
CA LEU A 6 9.90 -24.87 -34.53
C LEU A 6 8.88 -24.86 -33.38
N LEU A 7 8.63 -26.02 -32.75
CA LEU A 7 7.76 -26.14 -31.60
C LEU A 7 8.28 -25.33 -30.40
N LEU A 8 9.59 -25.39 -30.14
CA LEU A 8 10.23 -24.67 -29.04
C LEU A 8 10.15 -23.15 -29.25
N ILE A 9 10.38 -22.68 -30.48
CA ILE A 9 10.25 -21.26 -30.85
C ILE A 9 8.80 -20.79 -30.66
N PHE A 10 7.81 -21.59 -31.08
CA PHE A 10 6.40 -21.28 -30.87
C PHE A 10 6.02 -21.20 -29.39
N LEU A 11 6.55 -22.10 -28.55
CA LEU A 11 6.31 -22.10 -27.11
C LEU A 11 6.91 -20.86 -26.42
N ILE A 12 8.07 -20.40 -26.88
CA ILE A 12 8.72 -19.17 -26.39
C ILE A 12 7.92 -17.93 -26.80
N LEU A 13 7.41 -17.89 -28.03
CA LEU A 13 6.57 -16.80 -28.56
C LEU A 13 5.20 -16.72 -27.87
N ALA A 14 4.60 -17.86 -27.51
CA ALA A 14 3.35 -17.92 -26.75
C ALA A 14 3.50 -17.46 -25.28
N GLY A 15 4.73 -17.34 -24.79
CA GLY A 15 5.03 -16.88 -23.43
C GLY A 15 5.02 -15.35 -23.24
N CYS A 16 4.81 -14.57 -24.31
CA CYS A 16 4.77 -13.11 -24.22
C CYS A 16 3.71 -12.65 -23.21
N ALA A 17 4.20 -11.94 -22.18
CA ALA A 17 3.48 -11.59 -20.97
C ALA A 17 2.31 -10.63 -21.27
N GLN A 18 1.12 -11.20 -21.41
CA GLN A 18 -0.13 -10.47 -21.27
C GLN A 18 -0.28 -10.00 -19.81
N ASP A 19 -0.88 -8.84 -19.60
CA ASP A 19 -1.16 -8.30 -18.27
C ASP A 19 -1.85 -9.36 -17.41
N ARG A 20 -1.09 -9.97 -16.50
CA ARG A 20 -1.47 -11.20 -15.80
C ARG A 20 -2.66 -10.98 -14.86
N ILE A 21 -2.85 -9.74 -14.40
CA ILE A 21 -3.88 -9.36 -13.44
C ILE A 21 -4.78 -8.32 -14.09
N ALA A 22 -6.06 -8.68 -14.24
CA ALA A 22 -7.08 -7.76 -14.73
C ALA A 22 -7.32 -6.63 -13.72
N LYS A 23 -7.67 -5.45 -14.23
CA LYS A 23 -8.06 -4.33 -13.39
C LYS A 23 -9.40 -4.66 -12.70
N PRO A 24 -9.49 -4.64 -11.36
CA PRO A 24 -10.75 -4.89 -10.67
C PRO A 24 -11.72 -3.72 -10.88
N ASN A 25 -13.03 -4.02 -10.83
CA ASN A 25 -14.09 -3.02 -11.01
C ASN A 25 -14.04 -1.94 -9.93
N ASN A 26 -13.85 -2.35 -8.67
CA ASN A 26 -13.74 -1.47 -7.52
C ASN A 26 -12.27 -1.29 -7.13
N LEU A 27 -11.47 -0.73 -8.04
CA LEU A 27 -10.06 -0.44 -7.75
C LEU A 27 -9.94 0.81 -6.87
N MET A 28 -9.29 0.68 -5.71
CA MET A 28 -8.86 1.82 -4.90
C MET A 28 -7.94 2.73 -5.72
N THR A 29 -8.17 4.03 -5.70
CA THR A 29 -7.24 4.98 -6.33
C THR A 29 -5.86 4.94 -5.66
N LEU A 30 -4.83 5.45 -6.35
CA LEU A 30 -3.48 5.57 -5.76
C LEU A 30 -3.50 6.35 -4.43
N ASP A 31 -4.26 7.44 -4.36
CA ASP A 31 -4.39 8.26 -3.15
C ASP A 31 -5.10 7.51 -2.02
N GLN A 32 -6.16 6.75 -2.32
CA GLN A 32 -6.82 5.88 -1.34
C GLN A 32 -5.85 4.81 -0.80
N MET A 33 -5.04 4.18 -1.67
CA MET A 33 -4.03 3.21 -1.23
C MET A 33 -2.97 3.85 -0.34
N VAL A 34 -2.52 5.06 -0.67
CA VAL A 34 -1.54 5.81 0.14
C VAL A 34 -2.12 6.15 1.51
N LYS A 35 -3.35 6.68 1.57
CA LYS A 35 -4.03 7.00 2.84
C LYS A 35 -4.23 5.76 3.69
N PHE A 36 -4.74 4.67 3.10
CA PHE A 36 -4.97 3.41 3.81
C PHE A 36 -3.68 2.85 4.42
N HIS A 37 -2.58 2.83 3.67
CA HIS A 37 -1.30 2.33 4.17
C HIS A 37 -0.66 3.26 5.20
N LEU A 38 -0.87 4.57 5.10
CA LEU A 38 -0.44 5.53 6.10
C LEU A 38 -1.14 5.26 7.44
N ASP A 39 -2.47 5.17 7.43
CA ASP A 39 -3.26 4.96 8.65
C ASP A 39 -2.97 3.58 9.26
N LEU A 40 -2.83 2.55 8.43
CA LEU A 40 -2.39 1.23 8.88
C LEU A 40 -1.01 1.27 9.55
N ALA A 41 -0.05 2.00 8.98
CA ALA A 41 1.28 2.14 9.57
C ALA A 41 1.24 2.86 10.93
N LEU A 42 0.42 3.91 11.06
CA LEU A 42 0.25 4.65 12.32
C LEU A 42 -0.43 3.80 13.41
N ILE A 43 -1.47 3.05 13.05
CA ILE A 43 -2.13 2.09 13.96
C ILE A 43 -1.16 1.01 14.43
N ASN A 44 -0.38 0.43 13.51
CA ASN A 44 0.60 -0.59 13.87
C ASN A 44 1.71 -0.04 14.77
N ALA A 45 2.15 1.19 14.55
CA ALA A 45 3.14 1.85 15.39
C ALA A 45 2.61 2.12 16.80
N SER A 46 1.35 2.59 16.93
CA SER A 46 0.72 2.89 18.23
C SER A 46 0.40 1.64 19.05
N SER A 47 0.15 0.50 18.40
CA SER A 47 -0.17 -0.77 19.06
C SER A 47 1.01 -1.42 19.80
N SER A 48 2.24 -0.90 19.68
CA SER A 48 3.46 -1.52 20.21
C SER A 48 3.63 -1.48 21.75
N GLY A 49 2.68 -0.93 22.51
CA GLY A 49 2.84 -0.74 23.97
C GLY A 49 1.66 -1.13 24.87
N ALA A 50 0.43 -1.29 24.36
CA ALA A 50 -0.74 -1.57 25.18
C ALA A 50 -1.67 -2.58 24.51
N LYS A 51 -1.89 -3.74 25.15
CA LYS A 51 -2.84 -4.77 24.68
C LYS A 51 -4.28 -4.25 24.59
N ASP A 52 -4.57 -3.11 25.21
CA ASP A 52 -5.93 -2.55 25.32
C ASP A 52 -6.33 -1.64 24.15
N HIS A 53 -5.42 -1.32 23.22
CA HIS A 53 -5.68 -0.41 22.10
C HIS A 53 -5.60 -1.10 20.73
N TYR A 54 -6.18 -2.30 20.61
CA TYR A 54 -6.32 -2.98 19.33
C TYR A 54 -7.38 -2.31 18.46
N VAL A 55 -7.00 -1.94 17.23
CA VAL A 55 -7.94 -1.47 16.21
C VAL A 55 -8.19 -2.61 15.22
N PRO A 56 -9.42 -3.14 15.15
CA PRO A 56 -9.76 -4.16 14.15
C PRO A 56 -9.62 -3.63 12.72
N MET A 57 -9.17 -4.49 11.80
CA MET A 57 -9.05 -4.09 10.38
C MET A 57 -10.38 -3.70 9.75
N ASP A 58 -11.49 -4.28 10.20
CA ASP A 58 -12.83 -3.90 9.74
C ASP A 58 -13.13 -2.43 10.01
N THR A 59 -12.67 -1.89 11.14
CA THR A 59 -12.78 -0.46 11.47
C THR A 59 -12.02 0.39 10.46
N LEU A 60 -10.83 -0.04 10.05
CA LEU A 60 -10.02 0.67 9.06
C LEU A 60 -10.67 0.63 7.67
N TYR A 61 -11.19 -0.51 7.24
CA TYR A 61 -11.95 -0.61 5.99
C TYR A 61 -13.14 0.34 5.97
N MET A 62 -13.93 0.35 7.06
CA MET A 62 -15.07 1.24 7.25
C MET A 62 -14.67 2.72 7.21
N PHE A 63 -13.58 3.09 7.89
CA PHE A 63 -13.06 4.46 7.92
C PHE A 63 -12.73 4.98 6.51
N HIS A 64 -12.13 4.12 5.68
CA HIS A 64 -11.83 4.44 4.28
C HIS A 64 -12.99 4.22 3.31
N LYS A 65 -14.18 3.82 3.79
CA LYS A 65 -15.38 3.53 3.00
C LYS A 65 -15.12 2.46 1.91
N ILE A 66 -14.37 1.42 2.27
CA ILE A 66 -14.09 0.26 1.42
C ILE A 66 -14.45 -1.02 2.17
N ASP A 67 -14.51 -2.14 1.46
CA ASP A 67 -14.57 -3.48 2.06
C ASP A 67 -13.22 -4.21 1.93
N SER A 68 -13.08 -5.32 2.65
CA SER A 68 -11.87 -6.14 2.65
C SER A 68 -11.53 -6.71 1.27
N SER A 69 -12.55 -7.04 0.47
CA SER A 69 -12.39 -7.57 -0.89
C SER A 69 -11.82 -6.52 -1.84
N THR A 70 -12.34 -5.29 -1.78
CA THR A 70 -11.89 -4.11 -2.54
C THR A 70 -10.42 -3.84 -2.25
N PHE A 71 -10.03 -3.84 -0.96
CA PHE A 71 -8.62 -3.71 -0.58
C PHE A 71 -7.77 -4.86 -1.12
N ALA A 72 -8.18 -6.11 -0.91
CA ALA A 72 -7.41 -7.28 -1.35
C ALA A 72 -7.19 -7.30 -2.87
N GLN A 73 -8.23 -7.04 -3.65
CA GLN A 73 -8.15 -6.98 -5.11
C GLN A 73 -7.28 -5.81 -5.58
N SER A 74 -7.41 -4.64 -4.95
CA SER A 74 -6.59 -3.47 -5.26
C SER A 74 -5.12 -3.74 -4.94
N ASN A 75 -4.84 -4.36 -3.80
CA ASN A 75 -3.49 -4.73 -3.38
C ASN A 75 -2.84 -5.69 -4.38
N VAL A 76 -3.55 -6.74 -4.80
CA VAL A 76 -3.07 -7.69 -5.83
C VAL A 76 -2.81 -6.98 -7.16
N TYR A 77 -3.73 -6.11 -7.59
CA TYR A 77 -3.58 -5.34 -8.82
C TYR A 77 -2.33 -4.45 -8.77
N TYR A 78 -2.15 -3.65 -7.72
CA TYR A 78 -1.00 -2.76 -7.62
C TYR A 78 0.32 -3.52 -7.44
N ALA A 79 0.34 -4.62 -6.68
CA ALA A 79 1.51 -5.48 -6.54
C ALA A 79 1.99 -6.06 -7.89
N SER A 80 1.06 -6.31 -8.83
CA SER A 80 1.41 -6.72 -10.20
C SER A 80 2.01 -5.60 -11.08
N LYS A 81 1.99 -4.35 -10.59
CA LYS A 81 2.49 -3.15 -11.27
C LYS A 81 3.60 -2.49 -10.43
N PRO A 82 4.84 -3.02 -10.43
CA PRO A 82 5.90 -2.61 -9.50
C PRO A 82 6.15 -1.10 -9.41
N LYS A 83 6.16 -0.41 -10.56
CA LYS A 83 6.33 1.06 -10.61
C LYS A 83 5.25 1.81 -9.82
N LEU A 84 3.98 1.37 -9.91
CA LEU A 84 2.88 1.99 -9.18
C LEU A 84 2.92 1.64 -7.70
N TYR A 85 3.25 0.39 -7.37
CA TYR A 85 3.32 -0.07 -5.98
C TYR A 85 4.43 0.65 -5.21
N ILE A 86 5.62 0.79 -5.82
CA ILE A 86 6.73 1.59 -5.25
C ILE A 86 6.27 3.02 -4.98
N LYS A 87 5.57 3.65 -5.94
CA LYS A 87 5.06 5.01 -5.78
C LYS A 87 4.11 5.16 -4.59
N ILE A 88 3.28 4.15 -4.31
CA ILE A 88 2.39 4.13 -3.12
C ILE A 88 3.25 4.22 -1.85
N PHE A 89 4.22 3.31 -1.67
CA PHE A 89 5.05 3.28 -0.46
C PHE A 89 6.00 4.46 -0.33
N GLU A 90 6.55 4.99 -1.42
CA GLU A 90 7.34 6.22 -1.39
C GLU A 90 6.50 7.43 -0.94
N SER A 91 5.24 7.50 -1.36
CA SER A 91 4.31 8.54 -0.93
C SER A 91 3.96 8.39 0.55
N VAL A 92 3.72 7.17 1.02
CA VAL A 92 3.52 6.86 2.45
C VAL A 92 4.75 7.29 3.27
N LYS A 93 5.95 6.89 2.84
CA LYS A 93 7.21 7.28 3.49
C LYS A 93 7.39 8.79 3.56
N THR A 94 7.07 9.50 2.48
CA THR A 94 7.15 10.97 2.45
C THR A 94 6.18 11.61 3.43
N LYS A 95 4.94 11.12 3.51
CA LYS A 95 3.94 11.61 4.48
C LYS A 95 4.36 11.33 5.92
N LEU A 96 4.88 10.14 6.22
CA LEU A 96 5.39 9.81 7.55
C LEU A 96 6.54 10.73 7.98
N LYS A 97 7.49 11.00 7.08
CA LYS A 97 8.58 11.97 7.35
C LYS A 97 8.05 13.37 7.65
N HIS A 98 7.02 13.81 6.93
CA HIS A 98 6.40 15.10 7.18
C HIS A 98 5.76 15.14 8.57
N ILE A 99 5.05 14.08 8.97
CA ILE A 99 4.45 13.96 10.31
C ILE A 99 5.55 13.98 11.39
N GLU A 100 6.63 13.21 11.21
CA GLU A 100 7.78 13.17 12.13
C GLU A 100 8.44 14.56 12.30
N GLN A 101 8.61 15.30 11.20
CA GLN A 101 9.13 16.67 11.23
C GLN A 101 8.20 17.60 12.00
N GLN A 102 6.89 17.50 11.80
CA GLN A 102 5.90 18.31 12.51
C GLN A 102 5.88 18.02 14.02
N ASP A 103 5.90 16.75 14.42
CA ASP A 103 5.99 16.35 15.83
C ASP A 103 7.25 16.93 16.50
N THR A 104 8.38 16.87 15.80
CA THR A 104 9.65 17.42 16.30
C THR A 104 9.57 18.94 16.49
N LEU A 105 8.93 19.66 15.57
CA LEU A 105 8.75 21.12 15.65
C LEU A 105 7.80 21.52 16.78
N GLN A 106 6.71 20.77 17.00
CA GLN A 106 5.79 21.03 18.12
C GLN A 106 6.47 20.85 19.49
N GLN A 107 7.40 19.90 19.62
CA GLN A 107 8.19 19.77 20.85
C GLN A 107 9.17 20.91 21.11
N VAL A 108 9.53 21.69 20.07
CA VAL A 108 10.38 22.90 20.18
C VAL A 108 9.57 24.16 20.50
N GLU A 109 8.27 24.20 20.19
CA GLU A 109 7.36 25.29 20.58
C GLU A 109 6.79 25.11 22.00
N ILE A 110 6.67 23.88 22.51
CA ILE A 110 6.15 23.58 23.85
C ILE A 110 7.13 23.83 25.05
N PRO A 111 8.46 24.03 24.93
CA PRO A 111 9.32 24.28 26.08
C PRO A 111 9.54 25.79 26.31
N THR A 112 8.49 26.54 26.67
CA THR A 112 8.59 27.82 27.44
C THR A 112 7.34 28.14 28.30
N LEU A 113 6.46 27.18 28.58
CA LEU A 113 5.32 27.36 29.51
C LEU A 113 5.32 26.34 30.66
N ARG A 114 6.51 26.00 31.15
CA ARG A 114 6.63 25.45 32.49
C ARG A 114 7.92 25.97 33.12
N GLU A 115 7.69 26.75 34.19
CA GLU A 115 8.63 27.42 35.11
C GLU A 115 9.13 28.81 34.70
#